data_AF-A0A259NZT8-F1
#
_entry.id   AF-A0A259NZT8-F1
#
_cell.length_a   1.000
_cell.length_b   1.000
_cell.length_c   1.000
_cell.angle_alpha   90.00
_cell.angle_beta   90.00
_cell.angle_gamma   90.00
#
_symmetry.space_group_name_H-M   'P 1'
#
loop_
_entity.id
_entity.type
_entity.pdbx_description
1 polymer ?
#
loop_
_entity_poly.entity_id
_entity_poly.type
_entity_poly.pdbx_seq_one_letter_code
_entity_poly.pdbx_strand_id
1 'polypeptide(L)'
;MEEHKCDHLPAGAYLYKDKLSSCGEKVWYLSLIREATEDDLEENHYLEEVGEAIWTVTAEILFCPYCGKNLYNGQPNVSTGDFALYESSAYKMSKR
;
A
#
# COMPACT_ATOMS: atom_id res chain seq x y z
N MET A 1 14.85 -7.97 -0.10
CA MET A 1 13.93 -6.83 -0.20
C MET A 1 14.75 -5.57 -0.30
N GLU A 2 14.55 -4.75 -1.33
CA GLU A 2 15.11 -3.39 -1.38
C GLU A 2 14.00 -2.44 -0.93
N GLU A 3 14.28 -1.54 0.00
CA GLU A 3 13.30 -0.64 0.61
C GLU A 3 13.66 0.81 0.28
N HIS A 4 12.67 1.65 -0.03
CA HIS A 4 12.88 3.08 -0.23
C HIS A 4 12.39 3.85 0.99
N LYS A 5 13.33 4.31 1.82
CA LYS A 5 13.04 5.23 2.93
C LYS A 5 13.06 6.66 2.40
N CYS A 6 11.98 7.39 2.69
CA CYS A 6 11.79 8.77 2.31
C CYS A 6 11.41 9.58 3.55
N ASP A 7 12.01 10.77 3.75
CA ASP A 7 11.69 11.63 4.90
C ASP A 7 10.26 12.19 4.87
N HIS A 8 9.63 12.20 3.69
CA HIS A 8 8.27 12.67 3.47
C HIS A 8 7.23 11.53 3.55
N LEU A 9 7.65 10.31 3.89
CA LEU A 9 6.76 9.16 3.97
C LEU A 9 5.94 9.24 5.28
N PRO A 10 4.59 9.26 5.21
CA PRO A 10 3.78 9.23 6.41
C PRO A 10 3.86 7.87 7.11
N ALA A 11 3.55 7.84 8.41
CA ALA A 11 3.38 6.59 9.13
C ALA A 11 2.28 5.73 8.46
N GLY A 12 2.54 4.43 8.29
CA GLY A 12 1.65 3.50 7.58
C GLY A 12 1.87 3.40 6.07
N ALA A 13 2.77 4.20 5.48
CA ALA A 13 3.18 4.03 4.10
C ALA A 13 4.53 3.31 4.02
N TYR A 14 4.64 2.35 3.09
CA TYR A 14 5.82 1.53 2.89
C TYR A 14 6.14 1.42 1.39
N LEU A 15 7.40 1.61 1.05
CA LEU A 15 7.89 1.48 -0.32
C LEU A 15 8.95 0.40 -0.39
N TYR A 16 8.65 -0.65 -1.15
CA TYR A 16 9.55 -1.80 -1.29
C TYR A 16 9.57 -2.29 -2.72
N LYS A 17 10.66 -2.97 -3.07
CA LYS A 17 10.87 -3.56 -4.38
C LYS A 17 10.72 -5.07 -4.28
N ASP A 18 9.81 -5.61 -5.08
CA ASP A 18 9.54 -7.05 -5.14
C ASP A 18 9.38 -7.53 -6.59
N LYS A 19 9.42 -8.84 -6.79
CA LYS A 19 9.27 -9.47 -8.11
C LYS A 19 7.81 -9.50 -8.51
N LEU A 20 7.50 -8.99 -9.70
CA LEU A 20 6.18 -9.15 -10.30
C LEU A 20 5.99 -10.62 -10.70
N SER A 21 4.93 -11.25 -10.17
CA SER A 21 4.63 -12.68 -10.35
C SER A 21 4.51 -13.11 -11.83
N SER A 22 4.16 -12.18 -12.72
CA SER A 22 3.94 -12.46 -14.15
C SER A 22 5.20 -12.36 -15.02
N CYS A 23 6.24 -11.65 -14.58
CA CYS A 23 7.38 -11.29 -15.44
C CYS A 23 8.77 -11.53 -14.80
N GLY A 24 8.84 -11.74 -13.48
CA GLY A 24 10.12 -11.94 -12.78
C GLY A 24 11.00 -10.68 -12.68
N GLU A 25 10.58 -9.59 -13.31
CA GLU A 25 11.16 -8.26 -13.12
C GLU A 25 10.84 -7.73 -11.72
N LYS A 26 11.79 -6.97 -11.17
CA LYS A 26 11.63 -6.32 -9.87
C LYS A 26 10.98 -4.96 -10.06
N VAL A 27 9.75 -4.81 -9.57
CA VAL A 27 8.99 -3.56 -9.61
C VAL A 27 8.89 -2.96 -8.21
N TRP A 28 8.58 -1.66 -8.14
CA TRP A 28 8.39 -0.97 -6.88
C TRP A 28 6.92 -0.97 -6.50
N TYR A 29 6.65 -1.32 -5.26
CA TYR A 29 5.32 -1.31 -4.67
C TYR A 29 5.25 -0.24 -3.58
N LEU A 30 4.18 0.53 -3.63
CA LEU A 30 3.72 1.39 -2.55
C LEU A 30 2.61 0.64 -1.82
N SER A 31 2.84 0.31 -0.55
CA SER A 31 1.83 -0.22 0.33
C SER A 31 1.41 0.84 1.34
N LEU A 32 0.13 1.14 1.39
CA LEU A 32 -0.50 2.03 2.35
C LEU A 32 -1.37 1.18 3.28
N ILE A 33 -1.10 1.25 4.57
CA ILE A 33 -1.81 0.50 5.60
C ILE A 33 -2.53 1.51 6.48
N ARG A 34 -3.83 1.32 6.66
CA ARG A 34 -4.58 2.01 7.71
C ARG A 34 -4.78 1.03 8.85
N GLU A 35 -4.22 1.37 10.00
CA GLU A 35 -4.36 0.62 11.24
C GLU A 35 -5.59 1.10 12.02
N ALA A 36 -6.19 0.18 12.77
CA ALA A 36 -7.34 0.41 13.61
C ALA A 36 -6.95 1.22 14.85
N THR A 37 -7.71 2.28 15.11
CA THR A 37 -7.60 3.10 16.32
C THR A 37 -8.64 2.67 17.36
N GLU A 38 -8.52 3.14 18.61
CA GLU A 38 -9.52 2.85 19.66
C GLU A 38 -10.94 3.25 19.21
N ASP A 39 -11.11 4.41 18.57
CA ASP A 39 -12.39 4.84 17.99
C ASP A 39 -12.91 3.84 16.94
N ASP A 40 -12.05 3.29 16.08
CA ASP A 40 -12.46 2.31 15.07
C ASP A 40 -12.95 0.99 15.72
N LEU A 41 -12.37 0.56 16.84
CA LEU A 41 -12.82 -0.63 17.59
C LEU A 41 -14.17 -0.40 18.26
N GLU A 42 -14.42 0.80 18.77
CA GLU A 42 -15.71 1.17 19.36
C GLU A 42 -16.83 1.16 18.31
N GLU A 43 -16.54 1.62 17.08
CA GLU A 43 -17.52 1.67 15.99
C GLU A 43 -17.67 0.36 15.22
N ASN A 44 -16.65 -0.52 15.21
CA ASN A 44 -16.62 -1.73 14.40
C ASN A 44 -16.28 -2.99 15.20
N HIS A 45 -17.31 -3.78 15.50
CA HIS A 45 -17.21 -5.06 16.21
C HIS A 45 -16.44 -6.18 15.48
N TYR A 46 -16.00 -5.97 14.24
CA TYR A 46 -15.15 -6.92 13.52
C TYR A 46 -13.65 -6.70 13.78
N LEU A 47 -13.26 -5.54 14.35
CA LEU A 47 -11.88 -5.25 14.71
C LEU A 47 -11.63 -5.72 16.15
N GLU A 48 -10.59 -6.52 16.36
CA GLU A 48 -10.32 -7.12 17.67
C GLU A 48 -9.27 -6.34 18.46
N GLU A 49 -8.31 -5.69 17.78
CA GLU A 49 -7.17 -5.04 18.42
C GLU A 49 -6.79 -3.69 17.76
N VAL A 50 -6.36 -2.72 18.58
CA VAL A 50 -5.75 -1.47 18.11
C VAL A 50 -4.42 -1.80 17.42
N GLY A 51 -4.24 -1.31 16.20
CA GLY A 51 -3.11 -1.69 15.35
C GLY A 51 -3.44 -2.77 14.32
N GLU A 52 -4.63 -3.35 14.36
CA GLU A 52 -5.09 -4.26 13.29
C GLU A 52 -5.21 -3.50 11.96
N ALA A 53 -4.72 -4.07 10.86
CA ALA A 53 -4.88 -3.45 9.55
C ALA A 53 -6.37 -3.46 9.16
N ILE A 54 -6.97 -2.29 8.99
CA ILE A 54 -8.35 -2.12 8.46
C ILE A 54 -8.34 -2.40 6.96
N TRP A 55 -7.42 -1.75 6.26
CA TRP A 55 -7.18 -1.96 4.84
C TRP A 55 -5.72 -1.74 4.50
N THR A 56 -5.29 -2.42 3.45
CA THR A 56 -3.98 -2.30 2.84
C THR A 56 -4.15 -2.09 1.34
N VAL A 57 -3.65 -0.98 0.82
CA VAL A 57 -3.59 -0.71 -0.62
C VAL A 57 -2.15 -0.91 -1.07
N THR A 58 -1.94 -1.81 -2.02
CA THR A 58 -0.64 -2.00 -2.66
C THR A 58 -0.75 -1.61 -4.13
N ALA A 59 0.06 -0.66 -4.56
CA ALA A 59 0.10 -0.18 -5.94
C ALA A 59 1.51 -0.27 -6.50
N GLU A 60 1.63 -0.76 -7.73
CA GLU A 60 2.88 -0.66 -8.48
C GLU A 60 3.14 0.80 -8.85
N ILE A 61 4.36 1.27 -8.59
CA ILE A 61 4.77 2.65 -8.88
C ILE A 61 6.13 2.70 -9.56
N LEU A 62 6.34 3.76 -10.35
CA LEU A 62 7.63 4.05 -10.99
C LEU A 62 8.37 5.19 -10.27
N PHE A 63 7.62 6.08 -9.64
CA PHE A 63 8.12 7.28 -8.97
C PHE A 63 7.56 7.34 -7.56
N CYS A 64 8.41 7.66 -6.59
CA CYS A 64 7.95 7.91 -5.23
C CYS A 64 7.03 9.15 -5.21
N PRO A 65 5.76 9.04 -4.80
CA PRO A 65 4.84 10.17 -4.82
C PRO A 65 5.18 11.24 -3.76
N TYR A 66 6.04 10.92 -2.79
CA TYR A 66 6.37 11.81 -1.67
C TYR A 66 7.63 12.65 -1.92
N CYS A 67 8.70 12.07 -2.46
CA CYS A 67 9.93 12.81 -2.79
C CYS A 67 10.14 13.07 -4.29
N GLY A 68 9.28 12.52 -5.15
CA GLY A 68 9.42 12.63 -6.60
C GLY A 68 10.62 11.86 -7.18
N LYS A 69 11.33 11.05 -6.37
CA LYS A 69 12.47 10.27 -6.84
C LYS A 69 11.99 9.20 -7.82
N ASN A 70 12.63 9.16 -8.99
CA ASN A 70 12.46 8.05 -9.92
C ASN A 70 13.10 6.79 -9.30
N LEU A 71 12.26 5.78 -9.05
CA LEU A 71 12.68 4.51 -8.46
C LEU A 71 12.95 3.46 -9.56
N TYR A 72 12.53 3.76 -10.79
CA TYR A 72 12.63 2.86 -11.92
C TYR A 72 13.96 3.03 -12.67
N ASN A 73 14.64 1.91 -12.93
CA ASN A 73 15.95 1.88 -13.59
C ASN A 73 15.88 1.42 -15.07
N GLY A 74 14.69 1.25 -15.65
CA GLY A 74 14.49 0.72 -17.01
C GLY A 74 13.54 1.54 -17.88
N GLN A 75 13.08 0.98 -19.02
CA GLN A 75 11.97 1.55 -19.80
C GLN A 75 10.62 1.11 -19.20
N PRO A 76 9.69 2.03 -18.90
CA PRO A 76 8.42 1.66 -18.29
C PRO A 76 7.65 0.73 -19.25
N ASN A 77 7.40 -0.51 -18.82
CA ASN A 77 6.37 -1.32 -19.45
C ASN A 77 5.02 -0.69 -19.09
N VAL A 78 4.47 0.12 -20.01
CA VAL A 78 3.22 0.88 -19.87
C VAL A 78 1.98 -0.02 -19.62
N SER A 79 2.15 -1.35 -19.61
CA SER A 79 1.09 -2.35 -19.53
C SER A 79 0.76 -2.88 -18.12
N THR A 80 1.49 -2.51 -17.07
CA THR A 80 1.33 -3.12 -15.73
C THR A 80 1.20 -2.06 -14.66
N GLY A 81 0.02 -1.45 -14.58
CA GLY A 81 -0.41 -0.66 -13.43
C GLY A 81 -1.22 -1.55 -12.49
N ASP A 82 -0.61 -2.59 -11.94
CA ASP A 82 -1.30 -3.50 -11.02
C ASP A 82 -1.51 -2.80 -9.66
N PHE A 83 -2.76 -2.81 -9.20
CA PHE A 83 -3.16 -2.33 -7.89
C PHE A 83 -4.01 -3.41 -7.21
N ALA A 84 -3.74 -3.62 -5.93
CA ALA A 84 -4.49 -4.53 -5.08
C ALA A 84 -4.95 -3.75 -3.85
N LEU A 85 -6.26 -3.76 -3.61
CA LEU A 85 -6.84 -3.35 -2.35
C LEU A 85 -7.18 -4.61 -1.57
N TYR A 86 -6.60 -4.74 -0.39
CA TYR A 86 -7.00 -5.72 0.60
C TYR A 86 -7.79 -4.99 1.70
N GLU A 87 -9.04 -5.39 1.90
CA GLU A 87 -9.91 -4.85 2.94
C GLU A 87 -10.19 -5.98 3.93
N SER A 88 -9.67 -5.86 5.15
CA SER A 88 -9.84 -6.83 6.24
C SER A 88 -11.09 -6.50 7.05
N SER A 89 -11.44 -5.22 7.14
CA SER A 89 -12.70 -4.79 7.72
C SER A 89 -13.83 -5.08 6.73
N ALA A 90 -14.89 -5.81 7.10
CA ALA A 90 -16.08 -5.95 6.27
C ALA A 90 -16.91 -4.64 6.19
N TYR A 91 -16.26 -3.50 5.93
CA TYR A 91 -16.84 -2.17 5.90
C TYR A 91 -17.65 -2.01 4.59
N LYS A 92 -18.88 -2.55 4.60
CA LYS A 92 -19.89 -2.19 3.62
C LYS A 92 -20.10 -0.68 3.70
N MET A 93 -19.55 0.07 2.74
CA MET A 93 -20.00 1.42 2.46
C MET A 93 -21.51 1.37 2.16
N SER A 94 -22.33 1.70 3.15
CA SER A 94 -23.72 2.04 2.90
C SER A 94 -23.72 3.40 2.21
N LYS A 95 -23.91 3.40 0.89
CA LYS A 95 -24.16 4.62 0.11
C LYS A 95 -25.35 5.35 0.73
N ARG A 96 -25.15 6.59 1.16
CA ARG A 96 -26.24 7.55 1.36
C ARG A 96 -26.85 7.94 0.03
#